data_AF-A0A2S5KDG0-F1
#
_entry.id   AF-A0A2S5KDG0-F1
#
_cell.length_a   1.000
_cell.length_b   1.000
_cell.length_c   1.000
_cell.angle_alpha   90.00
_cell.angle_beta   90.00
_cell.angle_gamma   90.00
#
_symmetry.space_group_name_H-M   'P 1'
#
loop_
_entity.id
_entity.type
_entity.pdbx_description
1 polymer ?
#
loop_
_entity_poly.entity_id
_entity_poly.type
_entity_poly.pdbx_seq_one_letter_code
_entity_poly.pdbx_strand_id
1 'polypeptide(L)'
;MTRKKMLTLQIKRWGNSAAIRIPNSVLLQLGWKEDDEIQLEVTEGKLVISKPSVKVSLNPHDVQILTEAGVDVPSLVNDFVTEEAGKIEKATNDVQVKR
;
A
#
# COMPACT_ATOMS: atom_id res chain seq x y z
N MET A 1 -0.23 -8.15 23.41
CA MET A 1 0.12 -9.41 22.70
C MET A 1 -1.01 -9.72 21.72
N THR A 2 -0.88 -9.32 20.46
CA THR A 2 -1.98 -9.45 19.47
C THR A 2 -2.03 -10.89 18.95
N ARG A 3 -3.15 -11.58 19.15
CA ARG A 3 -3.32 -12.98 18.72
C ARG A 3 -3.36 -13.02 17.18
N LYS A 4 -2.46 -13.79 16.57
CA LYS A 4 -2.46 -14.02 15.11
C LYS A 4 -3.77 -14.70 14.72
N LYS A 5 -4.62 -14.01 13.95
CA LYS A 5 -5.85 -14.60 13.41
C LYS A 5 -5.48 -15.42 12.18
N MET A 6 -5.81 -16.72 12.19
CA MET A 6 -5.67 -17.59 11.02
C MET A 6 -7.04 -17.81 10.40
N LEU A 7 -7.11 -17.69 9.07
CA LEU A 7 -8.30 -17.93 8.27
C LEU A 7 -7.98 -18.98 7.22
N THR A 8 -8.84 -19.98 7.09
CA THR A 8 -8.74 -20.96 6.00
C THR A 8 -9.64 -20.49 4.86
N LEU A 9 -9.04 -20.22 3.71
CA LEU A 9 -9.73 -19.78 2.50
C LEU A 9 -9.60 -20.83 1.40
N GLN A 10 -10.51 -20.79 0.44
CA GLN A 10 -10.50 -21.68 -0.72
C GLN A 10 -10.19 -20.87 -1.97
N ILE A 11 -9.30 -21.38 -2.80
CA ILE A 11 -9.03 -20.84 -4.13
C ILE A 11 -10.18 -21.26 -5.05
N LYS A 12 -10.75 -20.31 -5.79
CA LYS A 12 -11.82 -20.54 -6.76
C LYS A 12 -11.44 -19.95 -8.11
N ARG A 13 -12.07 -20.44 -9.19
CA ARG A 13 -11.87 -19.88 -10.52
C ARG A 13 -12.68 -18.59 -10.68
N TRP A 14 -12.05 -17.55 -11.21
CA TRP A 14 -12.70 -16.31 -11.66
C TRP A 14 -12.21 -15.99 -13.07
N GLY A 15 -13.10 -16.16 -14.05
CA GLY A 15 -12.73 -16.09 -15.47
C GLY A 15 -11.68 -17.13 -15.83
N ASN A 16 -10.52 -16.69 -16.32
CA ASN A 16 -9.39 -17.54 -16.68
C ASN A 16 -8.32 -17.65 -15.57
N SER A 17 -8.57 -17.05 -14.40
CA SER A 17 -7.61 -16.99 -13.30
C SER A 17 -8.16 -17.67 -12.04
N ALA A 18 -7.25 -17.91 -11.09
CA ALA A 18 -7.61 -18.32 -9.75
C ALA A 18 -7.74 -17.08 -8.84
N ALA A 19 -8.67 -17.11 -7.90
CA ALA A 19 -8.93 -16.03 -6.97
C ALA A 19 -9.21 -16.57 -5.56
N ILE A 20 -8.84 -15.77 -4.56
CA ILE A 20 -9.25 -15.95 -3.17
C ILE A 20 -10.25 -14.85 -2.81
N ARG A 21 -11.30 -15.19 -2.07
CA ARG A 21 -12.21 -14.18 -1.52
C ARG A 21 -11.63 -13.65 -0.22
N ILE A 22 -11.35 -12.35 -0.17
CA ILE A 22 -10.93 -11.66 1.04
C ILE A 22 -12.20 -11.24 1.80
N PRO A 23 -12.42 -11.69 3.05
CA PRO A 23 -13.58 -11.27 3.83
C PRO A 23 -13.56 -9.76 4.08
N ASN A 24 -14.73 -9.11 4.05
CA ASN A 24 -14.85 -7.66 4.28
C ASN A 24 -14.21 -7.22 5.62
N SER A 25 -14.30 -8.06 6.66
CA SER A 25 -13.64 -7.78 7.95
C SER A 25 -12.13 -7.64 7.86
N VAL A 26 -11.47 -8.30 6.90
CA VAL A 26 -10.03 -8.18 6.66
C VAL A 26 -9.74 -6.88 5.89
N LEU A 27 -10.55 -6.53 4.89
CA LEU A 27 -10.40 -5.25 4.17
C LEU A 27 -10.52 -4.05 5.13
N LEU A 28 -11.54 -4.06 6.00
CA LEU A 28 -11.73 -3.00 6.99
C LEU A 28 -10.56 -2.91 7.99
N GLN A 29 -9.98 -4.04 8.40
CA GLN A 29 -8.81 -4.04 9.28
C GLN A 29 -7.57 -3.47 8.61
N LEU A 30 -7.43 -3.66 7.30
CA LEU A 30 -6.32 -3.14 6.50
C LEU A 30 -6.58 -1.73 5.96
N GLY A 31 -7.80 -1.20 6.11
CA GLY A 31 -8.21 0.07 5.51
C GLY A 31 -8.23 0.04 3.97
N TRP A 32 -8.41 -1.15 3.38
CA TRP A 32 -8.46 -1.32 1.93
C TRP A 32 -9.89 -1.18 1.43
N LYS A 33 -10.03 -0.71 0.19
CA LYS A 33 -11.31 -0.53 -0.49
C LYS A 33 -11.38 -1.43 -1.72
N GLU A 34 -12.59 -1.64 -2.23
CA GLU A 34 -12.76 -2.23 -3.56
C GLU A 34 -12.07 -1.33 -4.60
N ASP A 35 -11.54 -1.94 -5.65
CA ASP A 35 -10.76 -1.29 -6.72
C ASP A 35 -9.43 -0.64 -6.30
N ASP A 36 -8.98 -0.81 -5.05
CA ASP A 36 -7.62 -0.42 -4.65
C ASP A 36 -6.57 -1.21 -5.45
N GLU A 37 -5.54 -0.52 -5.92
CA GLU A 37 -4.36 -1.16 -6.50
C GLU A 37 -3.55 -1.85 -5.40
N ILE A 38 -3.14 -3.09 -5.65
CA ILE A 38 -2.36 -3.91 -4.73
C ILE A 38 -1.16 -4.52 -5.43
N GLN A 39 -0.09 -4.74 -4.67
CA GLN A 39 1.06 -5.52 -5.08
C GLN A 39 0.98 -6.92 -4.50
N LEU A 40 1.39 -7.89 -5.30
CA LEU A 40 1.47 -9.29 -4.94
C LEU A 40 2.91 -9.77 -5.15
N GLU A 41 3.50 -10.31 -4.09
CA GLU A 41 4.85 -10.84 -4.08
C GLU A 41 4.84 -12.30 -3.60
N VAL A 42 5.73 -13.12 -4.19
CA VAL A 42 5.93 -14.50 -3.76
C VAL A 42 7.30 -14.60 -3.09
N THR A 43 7.31 -14.76 -1.78
CA THR A 43 8.53 -14.85 -0.96
C THR A 43 8.43 -16.00 0.03
N GLU A 44 9.48 -16.81 0.13
CA GLU A 44 9.56 -17.95 1.07
C GLU A 44 8.39 -18.95 0.95
N GLY A 45 7.87 -19.18 -0.25
CA GLY A 45 6.70 -20.04 -0.46
C GLY A 45 5.38 -19.46 0.09
N LYS A 46 5.36 -18.17 0.43
CA LYS A 46 4.17 -17.44 0.87
C LYS A 46 3.75 -16.45 -0.21
N LEU A 47 2.44 -16.22 -0.28
CA LEU A 47 1.86 -15.11 -1.03
C LEU A 47 1.74 -13.91 -0.09
N VAL A 48 2.46 -12.84 -0.39
CA VAL A 48 2.40 -11.57 0.36
C VAL A 48 1.66 -10.56 -0.49
N ILE A 49 0.63 -9.95 0.07
CA ILE A 49 -0.19 -8.92 -0.59
C ILE A 49 -0.10 -7.65 0.24
N SER A 50 0.21 -6.53 -0.40
CA SER A 50 0.36 -5.21 0.24
C SER A 50 -0.12 -4.10 -0.70
N LYS A 51 -0.34 -2.89 -0.16
CA LYS A 51 -0.46 -1.71 -1.01
C LYS A 51 0.90 -1.39 -1.66
N PRO A 52 0.89 -0.77 -2.87
CA PRO A 52 2.11 -0.26 -3.47
C PRO A 52 2.88 0.61 -2.49
N SER A 53 4.12 0.23 -2.21
CA SER A 53 5.02 1.09 -1.43
C SER A 53 5.71 2.04 -2.39
N VAL A 54 5.50 3.34 -2.20
CA VAL A 54 6.30 4.36 -2.89
C VAL A 54 7.70 4.29 -2.27
N LYS A 55 8.64 3.69 -3.01
CA LYS A 55 10.04 3.70 -2.61
C LYS A 55 10.64 5.03 -3.05
N VAL A 56 10.85 5.94 -2.10
CA VAL A 56 11.63 7.16 -2.33
C VAL A 56 13.11 6.78 -2.26
N SER A 57 13.82 6.89 -3.38
CA SER A 57 15.28 6.76 -3.40
C SER A 57 15.89 8.15 -3.36
N LEU A 58 16.68 8.43 -2.32
CA LEU A 58 17.47 9.65 -2.19
C LEU A 58 18.94 9.30 -2.32
N ASN A 59 19.70 10.17 -2.98
CA ASN A 59 21.15 10.07 -3.01
C ASN A 59 21.71 10.35 -1.60
N PRO A 60 22.54 9.47 -1.02
CA PRO A 60 23.11 9.68 0.32
C PRO A 60 23.85 11.00 0.50
N HIS A 61 24.48 11.51 -0.56
CA HIS A 61 25.20 12.79 -0.51
C HIS A 61 24.25 13.97 -0.30
N ASP A 62 23.08 13.95 -0.94
CA ASP A 62 22.09 15.02 -0.83
C ASP A 62 21.43 15.01 0.56
N VAL A 63 21.18 13.81 1.10
CA VAL A 63 20.67 13.63 2.47
C VAL A 63 21.66 14.21 3.50
N GLN A 64 22.96 14.00 3.29
CA GLN A 64 24.00 14.53 4.16
C GLN A 64 24.00 16.07 4.16
N ILE A 65 23.99 16.71 2.99
CA ILE A 65 23.94 18.18 2.87
C ILE A 65 22.72 18.76 3.57
N LEU A 66 21.54 18.17 3.33
CA LEU A 66 20.29 18.65 3.93
C LEU A 66 20.29 18.50 5.45
N THR A 67 20.81 17.38 5.96
CA THR A 67 20.91 17.14 7.40
C THR A 67 21.85 18.16 8.06
N GLU A 68 22.99 18.45 7.42
CA GLU A 68 23.93 19.48 7.88
C GLU A 68 23.33 20.89 7.85
N ALA A 69 22.44 21.17 6.91
CA ALA A 69 21.66 22.41 6.85
C ALA A 69 20.52 22.48 7.90
N GLY A 70 20.38 21.47 8.77
CA GLY A 70 19.36 21.41 9.81
C GLY A 70 17.98 20.97 9.32
N VAL A 71 17.89 20.37 8.14
CA VAL A 71 16.65 19.86 7.58
C VAL A 71 16.40 18.44 8.07
N ASP A 72 15.23 18.20 8.66
CA ASP A 72 14.77 16.87 9.07
C ASP A 72 14.21 16.09 7.88
N VAL A 73 15.12 15.42 7.16
CA VAL A 73 14.80 14.65 5.94
C VAL A 73 13.76 13.53 6.20
N PRO A 74 13.85 12.72 7.27
CA PRO A 74 12.81 11.75 7.60
C PRO A 74 11.39 12.34 7.70
N SER A 75 11.23 13.48 8.38
CA SER A 75 9.93 14.13 8.52
C SER A 75 9.40 14.64 7.18
N LEU A 76 10.25 15.27 6.36
CA LEU A 76 9.87 15.70 5.00
C LEU A 76 9.43 14.55 4.10
N VAL A 77 10.12 13.40 4.17
CA VAL A 77 9.74 12.22 3.38
C VAL A 77 8.37 11.69 3.80
N ASN A 78 8.09 11.65 5.10
CA ASN A 78 6.78 11.23 5.60
C ASN A 78 5.67 12.20 5.17
N ASP A 79 5.89 13.51 5.28
CA ASP A 79 4.93 14.54 4.86
C ASP A 79 4.65 14.43 3.35
N PHE A 80 5.69 14.24 2.53
CA PHE A 80 5.53 14.08 1.08
C PHE A 80 4.80 12.79 0.70
N VAL A 81 5.15 11.65 1.33
CA VAL A 81 4.50 10.36 1.06
C VAL A 81 3.03 10.38 1.48
N THR A 82 2.70 11.05 2.59
CA THR A 82 1.30 11.20 3.03
C THR A 82 0.52 12.16 2.14
N GLU A 83 1.14 13.23 1.64
CA GLU A 83 0.51 14.18 0.73
C GLU A 83 0.22 13.57 -0.65
N GLU A 84 1.17 12.82 -1.21
CA GLU A 84 0.99 12.10 -2.49
C GLU A 84 -0.02 10.96 -2.35
N ALA A 85 -0.01 10.20 -1.25
CA ALA A 85 -1.05 9.22 -0.96
C ALA A 85 -2.45 9.88 -0.92
N GLY A 86 -2.56 11.08 -0.34
CA GLY A 86 -3.80 11.86 -0.31
C GLY A 86 -4.23 12.42 -1.68
N LYS A 87 -3.28 12.72 -2.58
CA LYS A 87 -3.56 13.17 -3.96
C LYS A 87 -4.03 12.02 -4.86
N ILE A 88 -3.44 10.83 -4.72
CA ILE A 88 -3.85 9.63 -5.46
C ILE A 88 -5.30 9.23 -5.08
N GLU A 89 -5.68 9.38 -3.80
CA GLU A 89 -7.07 9.17 -3.35
C GLU A 89 -8.05 10.20 -3.95
N LYS A 90 -7.66 11.47 -4.09
CA LYS A 90 -8.52 12.50 -4.70
C LYS A 90 -8.68 12.34 -6.21
N ALA A 91 -7.62 11.98 -6.93
CA ALA A 91 -7.68 11.73 -8.36
C ALA A 91 -8.59 10.54 -8.72
N THR A 92 -8.63 9.52 -7.86
CA THR A 92 -9.50 8.34 -8.05
C THR A 92 -10.97 8.66 -7.80
N ASN A 93 -11.28 9.54 -6.83
CA ASN A 93 -12.66 9.95 -6.56
C ASN A 93 -13.26 10.87 -7.63
N ASP A 94 -12.47 11.75 -8.27
CA ASP A 94 -12.98 12.66 -9.31
C ASP A 94 -13.38 11.95 -10.62
N VAL A 95 -12.86 10.75 -10.87
CA VAL A 95 -13.21 9.93 -12.04
C VAL A 95 -14.56 9.20 -11.85
N GLN A 96 -14.96 8.91 -10.61
CA GLN A 96 -16.21 8.19 -10.30
C GLN A 96 -17.45 9.08 -10.24
N VAL A 97 -17.30 10.41 -10.24
CA VAL A 97 -18.44 11.37 -10.17
C VAL A 97 -18.88 11.87 -11.56
N LYS A 98 -18.20 11.47 -12.64
CA LYS A 98 -18.52 11.88 -14.03
C LYS A 98 -19.19 10.80 -14.91
N ARG A 99 -19.92 9.85 -14.34
CA ARG A 99 -20.75 8.90 -15.11
C ARG A 99 -22.21 8.95 -14.69
#